data_AF-A0A846C2U6-F1
#
_entry.id   AF-A0A846C2U6-F1
#
_cell.length_a   1.000
_cell.length_b   1.000
_cell.length_c   1.000
_cell.angle_alpha   90.00
_cell.angle_beta   90.00
_cell.angle_gamma   90.00
#
_symmetry.space_group_name_H-M   'P 1'
#
loop_
_entity.id
_entity.type
_entity.pdbx_description
1 polymer ?
#
loop_
_entity_poly.entity_id
_entity_poly.type
_entity_poly.pdbx_seq_one_letter_code
_entity_poly.pdbx_strand_id
1 'polypeptide(L)'
;MQRLSRLWSSLVDHRKEKVVESKIWEDVREDSLLDLNLIQQTAEETYQLHQLVRRYFRVKLEKIEEVEELRSQFCRVTVVEAKKVPETPVKKEIEELALSIPHLAEIAIEMQQWLEDEDVIWLFVSLGRFYAGQGLYELGEPWYKECLDITRSRLGVEHPDVATSLNNLAGLYKSQGRYTEAEALFKEALEMRKQEKSS
;
A
#
# COMPACT_ATOMS: atom_id res chain seq x y z
N MET A 1 -18.02 27.40 -36.18
CA MET A 1 -18.93 27.09 -35.05
C MET A 1 -19.37 25.62 -34.94
N GLN A 2 -19.42 24.81 -36.01
CA GLN A 2 -19.93 23.41 -35.93
C GLN A 2 -19.00 22.36 -35.26
N ARG A 3 -17.69 22.61 -35.12
CA ARG A 3 -16.76 21.65 -34.48
C ARG A 3 -16.82 21.67 -32.94
N LEU A 4 -17.18 22.80 -32.34
CA LEU A 4 -17.30 22.93 -30.88
C LEU A 4 -18.60 22.34 -30.35
N SER A 5 -19.71 22.36 -31.12
CA SER A 5 -20.98 21.77 -30.66
C SER A 5 -20.95 20.25 -30.62
N ARG A 6 -20.21 19.59 -31.53
CA ARG A 6 -20.07 18.12 -31.53
C ARG A 6 -19.24 17.61 -30.35
N LEU A 7 -18.18 18.34 -29.98
CA LEU A 7 -17.39 18.04 -28.78
C LEU A 7 -18.21 18.26 -27.51
N TRP A 8 -19.04 19.30 -27.46
CA TRP A 8 -19.92 19.58 -26.32
C TRP A 8 -21.05 18.55 -26.18
N SER A 9 -21.70 18.14 -27.28
CA SER A 9 -22.70 17.07 -27.27
C SER A 9 -22.11 15.72 -26.86
N SER A 10 -20.91 15.38 -27.36
CA SER A 10 -20.21 14.16 -26.95
C SER A 10 -19.83 14.17 -25.47
N LEU A 11 -19.34 15.30 -24.94
CA LEU A 11 -19.02 15.45 -23.51
C LEU A 11 -20.26 15.39 -22.60
N VAL A 12 -21.38 15.95 -23.06
CA VAL A 12 -22.66 15.92 -22.34
C VAL A 12 -23.26 14.51 -22.35
N ASP A 13 -23.17 13.77 -23.45
CA ASP A 13 -23.62 12.38 -23.53
C ASP A 13 -22.76 11.45 -22.67
N HIS A 14 -21.42 11.58 -22.72
CA HIS A 14 -20.53 10.80 -21.84
C HIS A 14 -20.77 11.11 -20.35
N ARG A 15 -21.14 12.35 -20.02
CA ARG A 15 -21.48 12.73 -18.64
C ARG A 15 -22.82 12.13 -18.22
N LYS A 16 -23.81 12.01 -19.11
CA LYS A 16 -25.10 11.36 -18.83
C LYS A 16 -24.94 9.85 -18.69
N GLU A 17 -24.17 9.20 -19.55
CA GLU A 17 -23.87 7.77 -19.46
C GLU A 17 -23.17 7.43 -18.13
N LYS A 18 -22.15 8.20 -17.73
CA LYS A 18 -21.51 8.02 -16.42
C LYS A 18 -22.46 8.19 -15.23
N VAL A 19 -23.41 9.13 -15.32
CA VAL A 19 -24.40 9.35 -14.25
C VAL A 19 -25.41 8.20 -14.18
N VAL A 20 -25.84 7.67 -15.32
CA VAL A 20 -26.73 6.50 -15.37
C VAL A 20 -26.02 5.25 -14.86
N GLU A 21 -24.76 5.05 -15.27
CA GLU A 21 -23.95 3.92 -14.82
C GLU A 21 -23.65 3.99 -13.32
N SER A 22 -23.28 5.17 -12.78
CA SER A 22 -23.13 5.39 -11.33
C SER A 22 -24.39 5.03 -10.56
N LYS A 23 -25.54 5.46 -11.07
CA LYS A 23 -26.84 5.18 -10.45
C LYS A 23 -27.20 3.69 -10.46
N ILE A 24 -26.90 2.98 -11.53
CA ILE A 24 -27.09 1.51 -11.59
C ILE A 24 -26.25 0.82 -10.52
N TRP A 25 -25.00 1.23 -10.33
CA TRP A 25 -24.13 0.64 -9.30
C TRP A 25 -24.54 1.03 -7.88
N GLU A 26 -25.09 2.22 -7.67
CA GLU A 26 -25.74 2.64 -6.42
C GLU A 26 -26.94 1.75 -6.11
N ASP A 27 -27.84 1.57 -7.07
CA ASP A 27 -29.04 0.74 -6.92
C ASP A 27 -28.68 -0.74 -6.65
N VAL A 28 -27.69 -1.30 -7.37
CA VAL A 28 -27.21 -2.68 -7.12
C VAL A 28 -26.59 -2.82 -5.73
N ARG A 29 -25.87 -1.80 -5.27
CA ARG A 29 -25.22 -1.82 -3.96
C ARG A 29 -26.23 -1.78 -2.83
N GLU A 30 -27.21 -0.89 -2.91
CA GLU A 30 -28.25 -0.69 -1.90
C GLU A 30 -29.27 -1.84 -1.93
N ASP A 31 -29.94 -2.04 -3.07
CA ASP A 31 -31.10 -2.94 -3.17
C ASP A 31 -30.72 -4.43 -3.29
N SER A 32 -29.46 -4.75 -3.61
CA SER A 32 -29.02 -6.14 -3.77
C SER A 32 -27.93 -6.54 -2.80
N LEU A 33 -26.81 -5.82 -2.75
CA LEU A 33 -25.65 -6.29 -1.99
C LEU A 33 -25.77 -6.04 -0.49
N LEU A 34 -26.25 -4.85 -0.08
CA LEU A 34 -26.48 -4.49 1.32
C LEU A 34 -27.73 -5.21 1.86
N ASP A 35 -28.85 -5.17 1.15
CA ASP A 35 -30.10 -5.83 1.56
C ASP A 35 -29.93 -7.35 1.75
N LEU A 36 -29.15 -8.01 0.90
CA LEU A 36 -28.84 -9.45 1.03
C LEU A 36 -27.70 -9.74 2.03
N ASN A 37 -27.18 -8.74 2.73
CA ASN A 37 -26.04 -8.85 3.66
C ASN A 37 -24.79 -9.51 3.02
N LEU A 38 -24.59 -9.30 1.71
CA LEU A 38 -23.43 -9.80 0.98
C LEU A 38 -22.22 -8.88 1.17
N ILE A 39 -22.47 -7.60 1.44
CA ILE A 39 -21.47 -6.62 1.87
C ILE A 39 -21.99 -5.89 3.11
N GLN A 40 -21.06 -5.33 3.89
CA GLN A 40 -21.35 -4.50 5.05
C GLN A 40 -20.60 -3.18 4.91
N GLN A 41 -21.30 -2.07 5.12
CA GLN A 41 -20.66 -0.76 5.15
C GLN A 41 -19.84 -0.61 6.44
N THR A 42 -18.57 -0.24 6.31
CA THR A 42 -17.64 -0.07 7.44
C THR A 42 -17.24 1.40 7.65
N ALA A 43 -17.24 2.20 6.59
CA ALA A 43 -17.02 3.65 6.63
C ALA A 43 -17.74 4.34 5.44
N GLU A 44 -17.59 5.65 5.32
CA GLU A 44 -18.08 6.41 4.16
C GLU A 44 -17.47 5.82 2.88
N GLU A 45 -18.33 5.39 1.96
CA GLU A 45 -17.99 4.70 0.70
C GLU A 45 -17.12 3.42 0.82
N THR A 46 -16.91 2.89 2.02
CA THR A 46 -16.09 1.69 2.25
C THR A 46 -16.94 0.51 2.67
N TYR A 47 -16.76 -0.62 1.98
CA TYR A 47 -17.56 -1.83 2.16
C TYR A 47 -16.68 -3.05 2.36
N GLN A 48 -17.09 -3.94 3.26
CA GLN A 48 -16.46 -5.22 3.51
C GLN A 48 -17.34 -6.35 2.99
N LEU A 49 -16.76 -7.31 2.28
CA LEU A 49 -17.47 -8.53 1.88
C LEU A 49 -17.84 -9.37 3.10
N HIS A 50 -19.05 -9.94 3.09
CA HIS A 50 -19.46 -10.92 4.09
C HIS A 50 -18.49 -12.11 4.11
N GLN A 51 -18.20 -12.64 5.31
CA GLN A 51 -17.15 -13.66 5.50
C GLN A 51 -17.35 -14.91 4.63
N LEU A 52 -18.59 -15.36 4.46
CA LEU A 52 -18.91 -16.52 3.60
C LEU A 52 -18.64 -16.22 2.12
N VAL A 53 -18.95 -15.01 1.66
CA VAL A 53 -18.70 -14.56 0.28
C VAL A 53 -17.20 -14.48 0.04
N ARG A 54 -16.43 -13.89 0.97
CA ARG A 54 -14.97 -13.86 0.93
C ARG A 54 -14.38 -15.28 0.88
N ARG A 55 -14.88 -16.20 1.71
CA ARG A 55 -14.44 -17.60 1.73
C ARG A 55 -14.75 -18.31 0.42
N TYR A 56 -15.94 -18.11 -0.13
CA TYR A 56 -16.33 -18.68 -1.42
C TYR A 56 -15.41 -18.21 -2.54
N PHE A 57 -15.15 -16.90 -2.63
CA PHE A 57 -14.24 -16.36 -3.63
C PHE A 57 -12.81 -16.87 -3.45
N ARG A 58 -12.31 -16.99 -2.21
CA ARG A 58 -11.01 -17.59 -1.95
C ARG A 58 -10.93 -19.02 -2.49
N VAL A 59 -11.92 -19.87 -2.17
CA VAL A 59 -11.97 -21.25 -2.67
C VAL A 59 -12.06 -21.31 -4.19
N LYS A 60 -12.76 -20.38 -4.83
CA LYS A 60 -12.78 -20.29 -6.30
C LYS A 60 -11.44 -19.86 -6.88
N LEU A 61 -10.79 -18.88 -6.24
CA LEU A 61 -9.50 -18.36 -6.67
C LEU A 61 -8.43 -19.47 -6.65
N GLU A 62 -8.39 -20.32 -5.61
CA GLU A 62 -7.45 -21.46 -5.53
C GLU A 62 -7.67 -22.54 -6.61
N LYS A 63 -8.82 -22.53 -7.29
CA LYS A 63 -9.12 -23.49 -8.37
C LYS A 63 -8.70 -22.99 -9.75
N ILE A 64 -8.24 -21.75 -9.85
CA ILE A 64 -7.77 -21.15 -11.10
C ILE A 64 -6.36 -21.66 -11.36
N GLU A 65 -6.10 -22.14 -12.57
CA GLU A 65 -4.81 -22.71 -12.96
C GLU A 65 -3.69 -21.66 -12.87
N GLU A 66 -3.98 -20.42 -13.24
CA GLU A 66 -3.04 -19.30 -13.21
C GLU A 66 -3.06 -18.49 -11.90
N VAL A 67 -3.56 -19.03 -10.79
CA VAL A 67 -3.73 -18.27 -9.53
C VAL A 67 -2.42 -17.67 -9.01
N GLU A 68 -1.30 -18.38 -9.14
CA GLU A 68 0.02 -17.92 -8.71
C GLU A 68 0.51 -16.72 -9.54
N GLU A 69 0.28 -16.78 -10.86
CA GLU A 69 0.59 -15.67 -11.77
C GLU A 69 -0.29 -14.45 -11.47
N LEU A 70 -1.58 -14.66 -11.19
CA LEU A 70 -2.48 -13.58 -10.79
C LEU A 70 -2.05 -12.91 -9.48
N ARG A 71 -1.59 -13.70 -8.49
CA ARG A 71 -1.03 -13.18 -7.23
C ARG A 71 0.22 -12.34 -7.49
N SER A 72 1.14 -12.84 -8.30
CA SER A 72 2.36 -12.11 -8.69
C SER A 72 2.05 -10.80 -9.43
N GLN A 73 1.14 -10.83 -10.40
CA GLN A 73 0.72 -9.63 -11.14
C GLN A 73 0.07 -8.60 -10.23
N PHE A 74 -0.80 -9.04 -9.32
CA PHE A 74 -1.42 -8.18 -8.33
C PHE A 74 -0.36 -7.51 -7.45
N CYS A 75 0.54 -8.29 -6.86
CA CYS A 75 1.68 -7.79 -6.09
C CYS A 75 2.48 -6.72 -6.86
N ARG A 76 2.85 -6.99 -8.13
CA ARG A 76 3.61 -6.05 -8.96
C ARG A 76 2.89 -4.72 -9.16
N VAL A 77 1.59 -4.75 -9.50
CA VAL A 77 0.80 -3.53 -9.70
C VAL A 77 0.73 -2.72 -8.40
N THR A 78 0.54 -3.39 -7.27
CA THR A 78 0.42 -2.72 -5.99
C THR A 78 1.74 -2.15 -5.49
N VAL A 79 2.86 -2.82 -5.77
CA VAL A 79 4.21 -2.29 -5.48
C VAL A 79 4.49 -1.01 -6.28
N VAL A 80 4.03 -0.92 -7.53
CA VAL A 80 4.15 0.31 -8.33
C VAL A 80 3.45 1.48 -7.64
N GLU A 81 2.30 1.25 -7.00
CA GLU A 81 1.63 2.28 -6.21
C GLU A 81 2.40 2.61 -4.92
N ALA A 82 2.93 1.61 -4.22
CA ALA A 82 3.75 1.82 -3.01
C ALA A 82 5.00 2.65 -3.28
N LYS A 83 5.64 2.46 -4.44
CA LYS A 83 6.83 3.24 -4.87
C LYS A 83 6.53 4.72 -5.11
N LYS A 84 5.26 5.10 -5.29
CA LYS A 84 4.86 6.53 -5.42
C LYS A 84 4.85 7.27 -4.10
N VAL A 85 4.89 6.57 -2.95
CA VAL A 85 4.86 7.20 -1.63
C VAL A 85 6.19 7.93 -1.38
N PRO A 86 6.20 9.28 -1.34
CA PRO A 86 7.42 10.03 -1.14
C PRO A 86 7.94 9.87 0.28
N GLU A 87 9.22 10.18 0.47
CA GLU A 87 9.89 10.05 1.77
C GLU A 87 9.24 10.89 2.88
N THR A 88 8.77 12.07 2.52
CA THR A 88 8.03 12.99 3.40
C THR A 88 6.70 13.36 2.75
N PRO A 89 5.66 12.54 2.93
CA PRO A 89 4.39 12.75 2.25
C PRO A 89 3.67 13.99 2.79
N VAL A 90 3.18 14.82 1.88
CA VAL A 90 2.33 15.97 2.23
C VAL A 90 0.88 15.52 2.38
N LYS A 91 0.07 16.34 3.06
CA LYS A 91 -1.34 16.04 3.35
C LYS A 91 -2.14 15.54 2.13
N LYS A 92 -1.98 16.19 0.98
CA LYS A 92 -2.68 15.81 -0.26
C LYS A 92 -2.33 14.39 -0.72
N GLU A 93 -1.05 14.02 -0.64
CA GLU A 93 -0.59 12.68 -1.04
C GLU A 93 -1.09 11.62 -0.06
N ILE A 94 -1.14 11.93 1.24
CA ILE A 94 -1.73 11.06 2.27
C ILE A 94 -3.21 10.79 1.96
N GLU A 95 -3.98 11.83 1.62
CA GLU A 95 -5.39 11.69 1.27
C GLU A 95 -5.60 10.82 0.02
N GLU A 96 -4.79 11.01 -1.03
CA GLU A 96 -4.85 10.20 -2.26
C GLU A 96 -4.45 8.74 -2.03
N LEU A 97 -3.49 8.49 -1.13
CA LEU A 97 -2.99 7.15 -0.82
C LEU A 97 -3.87 6.38 0.16
N ALA A 98 -4.70 7.06 0.95
CA ALA A 98 -5.43 6.47 2.07
C ALA A 98 -6.26 5.23 1.70
N LEU A 99 -6.90 5.22 0.52
CA LEU A 99 -7.70 4.09 0.04
C LEU A 99 -6.83 2.87 -0.34
N SER A 100 -5.58 3.09 -0.72
CA SER A 100 -4.65 2.05 -1.13
C SER A 100 -3.92 1.39 0.05
N ILE A 101 -3.77 2.10 1.17
CA ILE A 101 -3.01 1.62 2.34
C ILE A 101 -3.47 0.26 2.89
N PRO A 102 -4.78 -0.03 3.05
CA PRO A 102 -5.21 -1.35 3.51
C PRO A 102 -4.76 -2.49 2.57
N HIS A 103 -4.71 -2.23 1.27
CA HIS A 103 -4.25 -3.19 0.26
C HIS A 103 -2.74 -3.38 0.33
N LEU A 104 -1.97 -2.29 0.52
CA LEU A 104 -0.52 -2.38 0.74
C LEU A 104 -0.20 -3.22 1.99
N ALA A 105 -0.94 -2.99 3.08
CA ALA A 105 -0.78 -3.71 4.34
C ALA A 105 -1.14 -5.20 4.20
N GLU A 106 -2.25 -5.53 3.51
CA GLU A 106 -2.64 -6.92 3.27
C GLU A 106 -1.56 -7.66 2.46
N ILE A 107 -1.00 -7.03 1.43
CA ILE A 107 0.07 -7.65 0.63
C ILE A 107 1.35 -7.84 1.44
N ALA A 108 1.74 -6.84 2.23
CA ALA A 108 2.94 -6.91 3.06
C ALA A 108 2.88 -8.07 4.06
N ILE A 109 1.70 -8.36 4.62
CA ILE A 109 1.50 -9.40 5.64
C ILE A 109 1.23 -10.77 5.00
N GLU A 110 0.27 -10.84 4.08
CA GLU A 110 -0.29 -12.11 3.62
C GLU A 110 0.35 -12.60 2.32
N MET A 111 0.94 -11.69 1.53
CA MET A 111 1.42 -12.00 0.18
C MET A 111 2.92 -11.85 -0.01
N GLN A 112 3.66 -11.83 1.09
CA GLN A 112 5.11 -11.62 1.09
C GLN A 112 5.88 -12.62 0.20
N GLN A 113 5.45 -13.88 0.14
CA GLN A 113 6.13 -14.93 -0.63
C GLN A 113 6.06 -14.76 -2.15
N TRP A 114 5.14 -13.92 -2.65
CA TRP A 114 4.98 -13.63 -4.08
C TRP A 114 5.66 -12.32 -4.52
N LEU A 115 6.42 -11.70 -3.61
CA LEU A 115 7.14 -10.47 -3.87
C LEU A 115 8.62 -10.75 -4.05
N GLU A 116 9.21 -10.06 -5.03
CA GLU A 116 10.66 -9.96 -5.20
C GLU A 116 11.30 -9.28 -3.98
N ASP A 117 12.54 -9.62 -3.68
CA ASP A 117 13.18 -9.20 -2.42
C ASP A 117 13.29 -7.68 -2.27
N GLU A 118 13.57 -6.96 -3.36
CA GLU A 118 13.60 -5.49 -3.37
C GLU A 118 12.20 -4.87 -3.20
N ASP A 119 11.17 -5.51 -3.75
CA ASP A 119 9.81 -4.98 -3.78
C ASP A 119 9.12 -5.05 -2.41
N VAL A 120 9.42 -6.11 -1.65
CA VAL A 120 8.99 -6.26 -0.26
C VAL A 120 9.36 -5.04 0.57
N ILE A 121 10.60 -4.56 0.46
CA ILE A 121 11.14 -3.44 1.24
C ILE A 121 10.30 -2.18 1.00
N TRP A 122 9.96 -1.90 -0.26
CA TRP A 122 9.17 -0.73 -0.63
C TRP A 122 7.77 -0.73 -0.01
N LEU A 123 7.14 -1.90 0.18
CA LEU A 123 5.84 -1.97 0.85
C LEU A 123 5.94 -1.53 2.31
N PHE A 124 6.87 -2.08 3.07
CA PHE A 124 7.04 -1.73 4.49
C PHE A 124 7.47 -0.26 4.67
N VAL A 125 8.39 0.23 3.83
CA VAL A 125 8.82 1.63 3.84
C VAL A 125 7.65 2.57 3.52
N SER A 126 6.83 2.24 2.51
CA SER A 126 5.71 3.08 2.12
C SER A 126 4.65 3.20 3.23
N LEU A 127 4.34 2.08 3.92
CA LEU A 127 3.44 2.06 5.08
C LEU A 127 4.02 2.87 6.24
N GLY A 128 5.30 2.68 6.55
CA GLY A 128 6.00 3.46 7.58
C GLY A 128 5.96 4.97 7.29
N ARG A 129 6.20 5.38 6.04
CA ARG A 129 6.13 6.79 5.59
C ARG A 129 4.73 7.35 5.71
N PHE A 130 3.71 6.59 5.30
CA PHE A 130 2.31 7.01 5.37
C PHE A 130 1.89 7.33 6.81
N TYR A 131 2.16 6.44 7.77
CA TYR A 131 1.81 6.67 9.17
C TYR A 131 2.68 7.75 9.82
N ALA A 132 3.99 7.75 9.55
CA ALA A 132 4.89 8.77 10.09
C ALA A 132 4.56 10.18 9.58
N GLY A 133 4.16 10.32 8.31
CA GLY A 133 3.74 11.59 7.72
C GLY A 133 2.47 12.18 8.37
N GLN A 134 1.66 11.34 9.00
CA GLN A 134 0.49 11.76 9.78
C GLN A 134 0.81 12.04 11.26
N GLY A 135 2.06 11.83 11.68
CA GLY A 135 2.45 11.86 13.10
C GLY A 135 2.00 10.62 13.88
N LEU A 136 1.46 9.60 13.22
CA LEU A 136 1.03 8.34 13.82
C LEU A 136 2.21 7.39 13.99
N TYR A 137 3.24 7.81 14.73
CA TYR A 137 4.51 7.12 14.79
C TYR A 137 4.42 5.71 15.37
N GLU A 138 3.53 5.50 16.35
CA GLU A 138 3.24 4.18 16.94
C GLU A 138 2.72 3.17 15.91
N LEU A 139 1.95 3.64 14.91
CA LEU A 139 1.48 2.79 13.82
C LEU A 139 2.54 2.57 12.75
N GLY A 140 3.49 3.51 12.60
CA GLY A 140 4.59 3.42 11.64
C GLY A 140 5.77 2.55 12.09
N GLU A 141 6.05 2.51 13.40
CA GLU A 141 7.19 1.79 13.99
C GLU A 141 7.23 0.30 13.65
N PRO A 142 6.12 -0.46 13.76
CA PRO A 142 6.13 -1.89 13.41
C PRO A 142 6.54 -2.12 11.95
N TRP A 143 6.08 -1.29 11.02
CA TRP A 143 6.43 -1.44 9.60
C TRP A 143 7.92 -1.22 9.35
N TYR A 144 8.55 -0.23 9.98
CA TYR A 144 9.99 -0.02 9.83
C TYR A 144 10.83 -1.11 10.51
N LYS A 145 10.37 -1.70 11.63
CA LYS A 145 11.04 -2.84 12.26
C LYS A 145 10.96 -4.08 11.37
N GLU A 146 9.77 -4.42 10.90
CA GLU A 146 9.58 -5.53 9.96
C GLU A 146 10.40 -5.32 8.67
N CYS A 147 10.45 -4.08 8.16
CA CYS A 147 11.32 -3.73 7.02
C CYS A 147 12.79 -4.06 7.28
N LEU A 148 13.30 -3.78 8.49
CA LEU A 148 14.69 -4.07 8.83
C LEU A 148 14.93 -5.58 8.91
N ASP A 149 14.04 -6.30 9.59
CA ASP A 149 14.17 -7.74 9.81
C ASP A 149 14.05 -8.53 8.50
N ILE A 150 13.12 -8.14 7.64
CA ILE A 150 12.91 -8.77 6.34
C ILE A 150 14.07 -8.52 5.39
N THR A 151 14.65 -7.31 5.41
CA THR A 151 15.80 -6.96 4.58
C THR A 151 17.02 -7.79 4.99
N ARG A 152 17.27 -7.91 6.31
CA ARG A 152 18.34 -8.78 6.83
C ARG A 152 18.12 -10.24 6.47
N SER A 153 16.87 -10.72 6.55
CA SER A 153 16.54 -12.12 6.26
C SER A 153 16.64 -12.48 4.78
N ARG A 154 16.26 -11.58 3.86
CA ARG A 154 16.21 -11.86 2.41
C ARG A 154 17.51 -11.50 1.70
N LEU A 155 18.06 -10.33 2.00
CA LEU A 155 19.22 -9.79 1.29
C LEU A 155 20.54 -10.02 2.04
N GLY A 156 20.46 -10.40 3.32
CA GLY A 156 21.61 -10.60 4.19
C GLY A 156 21.98 -9.34 5.00
N VAL A 157 22.70 -9.56 6.10
CA VAL A 157 22.99 -8.51 7.10
C VAL A 157 23.92 -7.41 6.60
N GLU A 158 24.74 -7.67 5.59
CA GLU A 158 25.69 -6.71 5.02
C GLU A 158 25.11 -5.93 3.82
N HIS A 159 23.85 -6.20 3.43
CA HIS A 159 23.27 -5.56 2.25
C HIS A 159 23.07 -4.05 2.46
N PRO A 160 23.35 -3.18 1.47
CA PRO A 160 23.19 -1.72 1.60
C PRO A 160 21.77 -1.27 2.03
N ASP A 161 20.74 -2.04 1.67
CA ASP A 161 19.36 -1.75 2.06
C ASP A 161 19.08 -1.97 3.55
N VAL A 162 19.90 -2.77 4.25
CA VAL A 162 19.83 -2.86 5.71
C VAL A 162 20.20 -1.51 6.33
N ALA A 163 21.24 -0.85 5.82
CA ALA A 163 21.62 0.50 6.26
C ALA A 163 20.52 1.53 5.93
N THR A 164 19.85 1.39 4.79
CA THR A 164 18.70 2.25 4.43
C THR A 164 17.52 2.02 5.38
N SER A 165 17.20 0.77 5.72
CA SER A 165 16.12 0.42 6.67
C SER A 165 16.41 0.93 8.09
N LEU A 166 17.67 0.81 8.55
CA LEU A 166 18.14 1.38 9.82
C LEU A 166 17.96 2.91 9.84
N ASN A 167 18.32 3.61 8.76
CA ASN A 167 18.14 5.06 8.66
C ASN A 167 16.66 5.46 8.72
N ASN A 168 15.77 4.69 8.09
CA ASN A 168 14.34 4.97 8.12
C ASN A 168 13.75 4.83 9.54
N LEU A 169 14.10 3.75 10.25
CA LEU A 169 13.69 3.54 11.64
C LEU A 169 14.27 4.62 12.57
N ALA A 170 15.54 4.98 12.38
CA ALA A 170 16.18 6.07 13.09
C ALA A 170 15.49 7.43 12.84
N GLY A 171 15.08 7.69 11.60
CA GLY A 171 14.32 8.88 11.21
C GLY A 171 12.97 8.98 11.92
N LEU A 172 12.29 7.84 12.09
CA LEU A 172 11.06 7.77 12.89
C LEU A 172 11.33 8.13 14.36
N TYR A 173 12.32 7.49 15.00
CA TYR A 173 12.66 7.77 16.40
C TYR A 173 13.11 9.21 16.63
N LYS A 174 13.85 9.78 15.68
CA LYS A 174 14.21 11.20 15.71
C LYS A 174 12.96 12.09 15.70
N SER A 175 11.96 11.76 14.88
CA SER A 175 10.69 12.50 14.82
C SER A 175 9.87 12.37 16.10
N GLN A 176 9.98 11.24 16.81
CA GLN A 176 9.39 11.04 18.14
C GLN A 176 10.19 11.72 19.29
N GLY A 177 11.37 12.28 19.01
CA GLY A 177 12.27 12.83 20.04
C GLY A 177 13.11 11.77 20.79
N ARG A 178 13.08 10.51 20.36
CA ARG A 178 13.89 9.39 20.89
C ARG A 178 15.32 9.43 20.32
N TYR A 179 16.05 10.50 20.62
CA TYR A 179 17.34 10.77 19.98
C TYR A 179 18.42 9.74 20.29
N THR A 180 18.43 9.17 21.48
CA THR A 180 19.42 8.15 21.88
C THR A 180 19.31 6.89 21.04
N GLU A 181 18.08 6.43 20.79
CA GLU A 181 17.80 5.26 19.96
C GLU A 181 18.04 5.55 18.48
N ALA A 182 17.62 6.74 18.01
CA ALA A 182 17.90 7.18 16.65
C ALA A 182 19.41 7.26 16.38
N GLU A 183 20.19 7.83 17.30
CA GLU A 183 21.64 7.96 17.17
C GLU A 183 22.33 6.60 17.08
N ALA A 184 21.91 5.64 17.90
CA ALA A 184 22.46 4.28 17.85
C ALA A 184 22.27 3.65 16.46
N LEU A 185 21.06 3.73 15.90
CA LEU A 185 20.73 3.19 14.59
C LEU A 185 21.44 3.95 13.44
N PHE A 186 21.53 5.28 13.52
CA PHE A 186 22.28 6.06 12.53
C PHE A 186 23.77 5.71 12.51
N LYS A 187 24.37 5.45 13.69
CA LYS A 187 25.77 5.01 13.78
C LYS A 187 25.96 3.63 13.16
N GLU A 188 25.06 2.69 13.41
CA GLU A 188 25.09 1.35 12.80
C GLU A 188 25.01 1.47 11.27
N ALA A 189 24.03 2.19 10.74
CA ALA A 189 23.87 2.40 9.29
C ALA A 189 25.09 3.07 8.65
N LEU A 190 25.70 4.04 9.35
CA LEU A 190 26.90 4.73 8.87
C LEU A 190 28.10 3.80 8.81
N GLU A 191 28.28 2.93 9.81
CA GLU A 191 29.40 2.00 9.85
C GLU A 191 29.32 0.97 8.72
N MET A 192 28.13 0.42 8.46
CA MET A 192 27.89 -0.46 7.31
C MET A 192 28.29 0.19 5.99
N ARG A 193 27.85 1.43 5.75
CA ARG A 193 28.20 2.18 4.53
C ARG A 193 29.68 2.50 4.39
N LYS A 194 30.43 2.53 5.50
CA LYS A 194 31.89 2.69 5.45
C LYS A 194 32.57 1.38 5.08
N GLN A 195 32.13 0.27 5.65
CA GLN A 195 32.66 -1.06 5.36
C GLN A 195 32.48 -1.41 3.89
N GLU A 196 31.28 -1.18 3.34
CA GLU A 196 30.98 -1.36 1.90
C GLU A 196 31.95 -0.60 0.98
N LYS A 197 32.31 0.64 1.32
CA LYS A 197 33.22 1.46 0.50
C LYS A 197 34.70 1.06 0.61
N SER A 198 35.03 0.23 1.59
CA SER A 198 36.42 -0.20 1.87
C SER A 198 36.75 -1.59 1.35
N SER A 199 35.74 -2.37 0.95
CA SER A 199 35.80 -3.67 0.28
C SER A 199 35.83 -3.56 -1.24
#